data_AF-A0A660ZB39-F1
#
_entry.id   AF-A0A660ZB39-F1
#
_cell.length_a   1.000
_cell.length_b   1.000
_cell.length_c   1.000
_cell.angle_alpha   90.00
_cell.angle_beta   90.00
_cell.angle_gamma   90.00
#
_symmetry.space_group_name_H-M   'P 1'
#
loop_
_entity.id
_entity.type
_entity.pdbx_description
1 polymer ?
#
loop_
_entity_poly.entity_id
_entity_poly.type
_entity_poly.pdbx_seq_one_letter_code
_entity_poly.pdbx_strand_id
1 'polypeptide(L)'
;MHFVETKEIKKQRKREKIINAAAELFSHKSYHEVMMEDVAKLISIAKGTVYNYFTSKEELYYSIMQVQMEKLISELKEKIESEESSLNSLRSFTTHLYTFMMVHKNFFLIYQKEFLNNENFLSADLAALEKQLADIITGVFVRGKAEGVFRDVDEKFAVSLIFGSIYGAVQRGIENKTSDENRKIEGGKVFEFVLHGLYAGFNDISALPLKGKTIVITRTIEQSKDTATALTKLGANVIVFPTLEILPPASWKKFDEIVSMPDKIDFIIFTSTHAVKMFNKRCNELNVKLNFNKTKVVSVGTKTSSVCGKDNIPVHIIPRKFSAEGVVEELSKYNLKSKVVFIPRSALGREELPHGLKDLGAVIKSIPVYNVSLPTKENIKPHIEELKKSHPDLFIFTSPSTFESFLQIEKISNPVTYFSKFDVAAIGPTTKLSIEKKKVTVNIMPDEYTIDGLIKKITNYYGNKKK
;
A
#
# COMPACT_ATOMS: atom_id res chain seq x y z
N MET A 1 -28.93 -38.79 -26.57
CA MET A 1 -29.56 -37.73 -27.38
C MET A 1 -28.45 -37.07 -28.21
N HIS A 2 -28.30 -37.45 -29.48
CA HIS A 2 -27.35 -36.80 -30.39
C HIS A 2 -27.97 -35.47 -30.82
N PHE A 3 -27.42 -34.34 -30.38
CA PHE A 3 -27.78 -33.03 -30.91
C PHE A 3 -27.35 -32.98 -32.39
N VAL A 4 -28.30 -33.09 -33.31
CA VAL A 4 -28.06 -32.88 -34.74
C VAL A 4 -27.79 -31.40 -34.94
N GLU A 5 -26.53 -31.05 -35.17
CA GLU A 5 -26.14 -29.68 -35.54
C GLU A 5 -26.90 -29.23 -36.79
N THR A 6 -27.63 -28.12 -36.68
CA THR A 6 -28.38 -27.53 -37.79
C THR A 6 -27.42 -27.04 -38.88
N LYS A 7 -27.92 -27.00 -40.12
CA LYS A 7 -27.15 -26.57 -41.31
C LYS A 7 -26.56 -25.15 -41.15
N GLU A 8 -27.26 -24.28 -40.43
CA GLU A 8 -26.81 -22.91 -40.11
C GLU A 8 -25.62 -22.89 -39.15
N ILE A 9 -25.66 -23.68 -38.07
CA ILE A 9 -24.56 -23.79 -37.11
C ILE A 9 -23.28 -24.29 -37.81
N LYS A 10 -23.40 -25.28 -38.70
CA LYS A 10 -22.25 -25.79 -39.48
C LYS A 10 -21.68 -24.72 -40.41
N LYS A 11 -22.54 -23.92 -41.06
CA LYS A 11 -22.11 -22.81 -41.93
C LYS A 11 -21.37 -21.74 -41.12
N GLN A 12 -21.88 -21.38 -39.94
CA GLN A 12 -21.28 -20.38 -39.06
C GLN A 12 -19.92 -20.82 -38.51
N ARG A 13 -19.81 -22.06 -37.98
CA ARG A 13 -18.52 -22.61 -37.53
C ARG A 13 -17.47 -22.65 -38.63
N LYS A 14 -17.89 -22.92 -39.88
CA LYS A 14 -16.97 -22.93 -41.02
C LYS A 14 -16.52 -21.52 -41.40
N ARG A 15 -17.42 -20.54 -41.35
CA ARG A 15 -17.09 -19.11 -41.51
C ARG A 15 -16.07 -18.66 -40.47
N GLU A 16 -16.27 -18.98 -39.19
CA GLU A 16 -15.35 -18.65 -38.10
C GLU A 16 -13.96 -19.29 -38.29
N LYS A 17 -13.90 -20.56 -38.73
CA LYS A 17 -12.62 -21.22 -39.03
C LYS A 17 -11.84 -20.50 -40.13
N ILE A 18 -12.51 -20.03 -41.17
CA ILE A 18 -11.89 -19.26 -42.26
C ILE A 18 -11.36 -17.93 -41.72
N ILE A 19 -12.14 -17.22 -40.90
CA ILE A 19 -11.73 -15.95 -40.27
C ILE A 19 -10.49 -16.13 -39.38
N ASN A 20 -10.47 -17.16 -38.54
CA ASN A 20 -9.33 -17.42 -37.64
C ASN A 20 -8.06 -17.76 -38.42
N ALA A 21 -8.18 -18.58 -39.48
CA ALA A 21 -7.06 -18.92 -40.36
C ALA A 21 -6.52 -17.68 -41.10
N ALA A 22 -7.42 -16.83 -41.59
CA ALA A 22 -7.03 -15.58 -42.22
C ALA A 22 -6.33 -14.65 -41.22
N ALA A 23 -6.86 -14.50 -40.01
CA ALA A 23 -6.25 -13.69 -38.96
C ALA A 23 -4.82 -14.13 -38.60
N GLU A 24 -4.55 -15.44 -38.62
CA GLU A 24 -3.19 -15.97 -38.43
C GLU A 24 -2.23 -15.58 -39.56
N LEU A 25 -2.70 -15.61 -40.81
CA LEU A 25 -1.87 -15.21 -41.95
C LEU A 25 -1.62 -13.70 -41.97
N PHE A 26 -2.65 -12.88 -41.74
CA PHE A 26 -2.56 -11.42 -41.76
C PHE A 26 -1.81 -10.84 -40.54
N SER A 27 -1.70 -11.57 -39.42
CA SER A 27 -0.90 -11.09 -38.29
C SER A 27 0.60 -11.10 -38.61
N HIS A 28 1.07 -12.04 -39.43
CA HIS A 28 2.50 -12.20 -39.75
C HIS A 28 2.92 -11.65 -41.11
N LYS A 29 1.98 -11.49 -42.05
CA LYS A 29 2.24 -10.98 -43.40
C LYS A 29 1.58 -9.61 -43.61
N SER A 30 2.02 -8.88 -44.61
CA SER A 30 1.32 -7.69 -45.11
C SER A 30 0.05 -8.09 -45.87
N TYR A 31 -0.89 -7.14 -46.02
CA TYR A 31 -2.13 -7.35 -46.75
C TYR A 31 -1.90 -7.94 -48.16
N HIS A 32 -0.90 -7.42 -48.88
CA HIS A 32 -0.60 -7.85 -50.25
C HIS A 32 0.01 -9.25 -50.34
N GLU A 33 0.70 -9.71 -49.30
CA GLU A 33 1.37 -11.02 -49.27
C GLU A 33 0.42 -12.20 -48.99
N VAL A 34 -0.75 -11.94 -48.41
CA VAL A 34 -1.74 -12.99 -48.13
C VAL A 34 -2.59 -13.22 -49.38
N MET A 35 -2.68 -14.49 -49.80
CA MET A 35 -3.56 -14.93 -50.88
C MET A 35 -4.74 -15.74 -50.33
N MET A 36 -5.88 -15.71 -51.03
CA MET A 36 -7.07 -16.51 -50.66
C MET A 36 -6.76 -18.02 -50.69
N GLU A 37 -5.85 -18.47 -51.55
CA GLU A 37 -5.35 -19.85 -51.53
C GLU A 37 -4.63 -20.22 -50.23
N ASP A 38 -3.90 -19.29 -49.63
CA ASP A 38 -3.13 -19.57 -48.41
C ASP A 38 -4.07 -19.83 -47.24
N VAL A 39 -5.16 -19.07 -47.14
CA VAL A 39 -6.22 -19.29 -46.15
C VAL A 39 -6.85 -20.66 -46.35
N ALA A 40 -7.17 -21.02 -47.60
CA ALA A 40 -7.76 -22.32 -47.92
C ALA A 40 -6.84 -23.50 -47.56
N LYS A 41 -5.54 -23.36 -47.86
CA LYS A 41 -4.50 -24.35 -47.53
C LYS A 41 -4.34 -24.53 -46.02
N LEU A 42 -4.34 -23.43 -45.26
CA LEU A 42 -4.10 -23.47 -43.81
C LEU A 42 -5.13 -24.32 -43.05
N ILE A 43 -6.37 -24.37 -43.53
CA ILE A 43 -7.45 -25.19 -42.92
C ILE A 43 -7.90 -26.35 -43.80
N SER A 44 -7.10 -26.72 -44.81
CA SER A 44 -7.33 -27.89 -45.69
C SER A 44 -8.72 -27.90 -46.36
N ILE A 45 -9.14 -26.77 -46.93
CA ILE A 45 -10.38 -26.66 -47.74
C ILE A 45 -10.07 -26.21 -49.16
N ALA A 46 -11.00 -26.44 -50.09
CA ALA A 46 -10.85 -25.97 -51.46
C ALA A 46 -10.96 -24.44 -51.54
N LYS A 47 -10.18 -23.80 -52.43
CA LYS A 47 -10.22 -22.34 -52.70
C LYS A 47 -11.66 -21.84 -52.90
N GLY A 48 -12.43 -22.52 -53.75
CA GLY A 48 -13.83 -22.16 -54.01
C GLY A 48 -14.73 -22.20 -52.77
N THR A 49 -14.37 -23.00 -51.76
CA THR A 49 -15.09 -22.98 -50.48
C THR A 49 -14.88 -21.66 -49.75
N VAL A 50 -13.68 -21.06 -49.76
CA VAL A 50 -13.45 -19.74 -49.14
C VAL A 50 -14.27 -18.66 -49.86
N TYR A 51 -14.25 -18.67 -51.20
CA TYR A 51 -15.02 -17.71 -52.01
C TYR A 51 -16.54 -17.81 -51.84
N ASN A 52 -17.07 -18.96 -51.41
CA ASN A 52 -18.47 -19.10 -51.06
C ASN A 52 -18.86 -18.35 -49.77
N TYR A 53 -17.89 -18.01 -48.91
CA TYR A 53 -18.11 -17.26 -47.67
C TYR A 53 -17.67 -15.79 -47.77
N PHE A 54 -16.64 -15.51 -48.58
CA PHE A 54 -16.07 -14.18 -48.74
C PHE A 54 -15.73 -13.96 -50.22
N THR A 55 -16.36 -12.99 -50.84
CA THR A 55 -16.24 -12.70 -52.27
C THR A 55 -14.86 -12.15 -52.65
N SER A 56 -14.15 -11.54 -51.70
CA SER A 56 -12.87 -10.89 -51.90
C SER A 56 -11.94 -11.02 -50.69
N LYS A 57 -10.65 -10.71 -50.88
CA LYS A 57 -9.67 -10.68 -49.80
C LYS A 57 -9.96 -9.51 -48.86
N GLU A 58 -10.41 -8.40 -49.40
CA GLU A 58 -10.87 -7.21 -48.69
C GLU A 58 -12.01 -7.56 -47.74
N GLU A 59 -13.06 -8.23 -48.23
CA GLU A 59 -14.20 -8.67 -47.41
C GLU A 59 -13.78 -9.61 -46.27
N LEU A 60 -12.88 -10.57 -46.57
CA LEU A 60 -12.34 -11.46 -45.56
C LEU A 60 -11.54 -10.70 -44.50
N TYR A 61 -10.69 -9.75 -44.93
CA TYR A 61 -9.88 -8.93 -44.04
C TYR A 61 -10.76 -8.07 -43.10
N TYR A 62 -11.75 -7.38 -43.65
CA TYR A 62 -12.71 -6.60 -42.87
C TYR A 62 -13.52 -7.46 -41.91
N SER A 63 -13.93 -8.65 -42.35
CA SER A 63 -14.67 -9.58 -41.50
C SER A 63 -13.90 -10.02 -40.26
N ILE A 64 -12.56 -10.08 -40.32
CA ILE A 64 -11.72 -10.35 -39.14
C ILE A 64 -11.85 -9.22 -38.13
N MET A 65 -11.72 -7.97 -38.57
CA MET A 65 -11.81 -6.79 -37.70
C MET A 65 -13.22 -6.64 -37.13
N GLN A 66 -14.23 -6.72 -37.99
CA GLN A 66 -15.63 -6.50 -37.63
C GLN A 66 -16.09 -7.51 -36.58
N VAL A 67 -15.90 -8.82 -36.82
CA VAL A 67 -16.40 -9.87 -35.92
C VAL A 67 -15.74 -9.76 -34.53
N GLN A 68 -14.45 -9.45 -34.46
CA GLN A 68 -13.76 -9.33 -33.17
C GLN A 68 -14.14 -8.05 -32.44
N MET A 69 -14.32 -6.93 -33.15
CA MET A 69 -14.78 -5.66 -32.57
C MET A 69 -16.21 -5.77 -32.03
N GLU A 70 -17.14 -6.35 -32.81
CA GLU A 70 -18.52 -6.57 -32.37
C GLU A 70 -18.57 -7.44 -31.11
N LYS A 71 -17.79 -8.53 -31.08
CA LYS A 71 -17.67 -9.40 -29.91
C LYS A 71 -17.16 -8.64 -28.69
N LEU A 72 -16.05 -7.90 -28.83
CA LEU A 72 -15.46 -7.10 -27.75
C LEU A 72 -16.46 -6.07 -27.19
N ILE A 73 -17.15 -5.35 -28.07
CA ILE A 73 -18.15 -4.33 -27.69
C ILE A 73 -19.30 -4.98 -26.93
N SER A 74 -19.80 -6.13 -27.39
CA SER A 74 -20.88 -6.87 -26.72
C SER A 74 -20.46 -7.31 -25.31
N GLU A 75 -19.28 -7.92 -25.17
CA GLU A 75 -18.76 -8.40 -23.87
C GLU A 75 -18.50 -7.24 -22.90
N LEU A 76 -18.02 -6.09 -23.38
CA LEU A 76 -17.81 -4.90 -22.57
C LEU A 76 -19.13 -4.28 -22.09
N LYS A 77 -20.13 -4.16 -22.96
CA LYS A 77 -21.45 -3.62 -22.58
C LYS A 77 -22.08 -4.46 -21.48
N GLU A 78 -22.15 -5.78 -21.66
CA GLU A 78 -22.69 -6.71 -20.66
C GLU A 78 -21.97 -6.59 -19.31
N LYS A 79 -20.63 -6.56 -19.32
CA LYS A 79 -19.84 -6.42 -18.10
C LYS A 79 -20.10 -5.09 -17.41
N ILE A 80 -20.07 -3.98 -18.13
CA ILE A 80 -20.20 -2.63 -17.55
C ILE A 80 -21.61 -2.37 -17.03
N GLU A 81 -22.65 -2.90 -17.70
CA GLU A 81 -24.04 -2.81 -17.23
C GLU A 81 -24.25 -3.53 -15.89
N SER A 82 -23.48 -4.58 -15.61
CA SER A 82 -23.57 -5.34 -14.35
C SER A 82 -22.84 -4.68 -13.16
N GLU A 83 -22.09 -3.61 -13.39
CA GLU A 83 -21.26 -2.96 -12.35
C GLU A 83 -22.01 -1.85 -11.60
N GLU A 84 -21.95 -1.90 -10.26
CA GLU A 84 -22.62 -0.92 -9.39
C GLU A 84 -21.92 0.45 -9.31
N SER A 85 -20.63 0.54 -9.67
CA SER A 85 -19.84 1.78 -9.54
C SER A 85 -18.99 2.08 -10.76
N SER A 86 -18.76 3.38 -11.04
CA SER A 86 -17.90 3.80 -12.15
C SER A 86 -16.45 3.31 -12.02
N LEU A 87 -15.96 3.11 -10.79
CA LEU A 87 -14.63 2.53 -10.55
C LEU A 87 -14.58 1.06 -10.99
N ASN A 88 -15.61 0.27 -10.66
CA ASN A 88 -15.69 -1.11 -11.12
C ASN A 88 -15.92 -1.18 -12.63
N SER A 89 -16.74 -0.29 -13.20
CA SER A 89 -16.88 -0.19 -14.66
C SER A 89 -15.54 0.10 -15.35
N LEU A 90 -14.72 1.01 -14.81
CA LEU A 90 -13.38 1.30 -15.33
C LEU A 90 -12.46 0.07 -15.21
N ARG A 91 -12.51 -0.64 -14.07
CA ARG A 91 -11.77 -1.89 -13.85
C ARG A 91 -12.18 -2.95 -14.86
N SER A 92 -13.47 -3.17 -15.03
CA SER A 92 -14.00 -4.16 -15.96
C SER A 92 -13.68 -3.80 -17.41
N PHE A 93 -13.76 -2.52 -17.80
CA PHE A 93 -13.32 -2.07 -19.12
C PHE A 93 -11.84 -2.34 -19.37
N THR A 94 -10.97 -1.81 -18.51
CA THR A 94 -9.51 -1.87 -18.70
C THR A 94 -8.98 -3.31 -18.67
N THR A 95 -9.41 -4.11 -17.68
CA THR A 95 -8.95 -5.49 -17.52
C THR A 95 -9.48 -6.40 -18.63
N HIS A 96 -10.74 -6.23 -19.05
CA HIS A 96 -11.31 -7.03 -20.12
C HIS A 96 -10.71 -6.67 -21.47
N LEU A 97 -10.57 -5.38 -21.80
CA LEU A 97 -9.97 -4.95 -23.06
C LEU A 97 -8.52 -5.46 -23.18
N TYR A 98 -7.71 -5.32 -22.13
CA TYR A 98 -6.35 -5.88 -22.09
C TYR A 98 -6.36 -7.41 -22.31
N THR A 99 -7.21 -8.13 -21.56
CA THR A 99 -7.27 -9.60 -21.64
C THR A 99 -7.71 -10.06 -23.02
N PHE A 100 -8.73 -9.42 -23.60
CA PHE A 100 -9.25 -9.70 -24.93
C PHE A 100 -8.15 -9.57 -25.98
N MET A 101 -7.41 -8.45 -25.96
CA MET A 101 -6.33 -8.20 -26.91
C MET A 101 -5.18 -9.20 -26.77
N MET A 102 -4.83 -9.60 -25.54
CA MET A 102 -3.82 -10.63 -25.29
C MET A 102 -4.25 -12.03 -25.74
N VAL A 103 -5.53 -12.38 -25.58
CA VAL A 103 -6.12 -13.64 -26.07
C VAL A 103 -6.18 -13.64 -27.60
N HIS A 104 -6.60 -12.54 -28.18
CA HIS A 104 -6.74 -12.34 -29.62
C HIS A 104 -5.55 -11.58 -30.21
N LYS A 105 -4.31 -11.97 -29.87
CA LYS A 105 -3.08 -11.27 -30.30
C LYS A 105 -2.95 -11.03 -31.81
N ASN A 106 -3.44 -11.96 -32.63
CA ASN A 106 -3.42 -11.81 -34.09
C ASN A 106 -4.33 -10.68 -34.55
N PHE A 107 -5.50 -10.53 -33.91
CA PHE A 107 -6.38 -9.40 -34.13
C PHE A 107 -5.72 -8.09 -33.71
N PHE A 108 -5.07 -8.03 -32.54
CA PHE A 108 -4.34 -6.85 -32.10
C PHE A 108 -3.22 -6.44 -33.07
N LEU A 109 -2.44 -7.39 -33.59
CA LEU A 109 -1.36 -7.11 -34.55
C LEU A 109 -1.90 -6.56 -35.88
N ILE A 110 -3.05 -7.05 -36.33
CA ILE A 110 -3.70 -6.52 -37.54
C ILE A 110 -4.24 -5.11 -37.25
N TYR A 111 -4.96 -4.93 -36.13
CA TYR A 111 -5.48 -3.64 -35.69
C TYR A 111 -4.39 -2.57 -35.57
N GLN A 112 -3.22 -2.94 -35.02
CA GLN A 112 -2.04 -2.08 -34.93
C GLN A 112 -1.53 -1.65 -36.29
N LYS A 113 -1.44 -2.56 -37.27
CA LYS A 113 -0.96 -2.24 -38.63
C LYS A 113 -1.87 -1.22 -39.29
N GLU A 114 -3.19 -1.40 -39.19
CA GLU A 114 -4.17 -0.47 -39.73
C GLU A 114 -4.09 0.91 -39.06
N PHE A 115 -4.01 0.93 -37.72
CA PHE A 115 -3.93 2.18 -36.96
C PHE A 115 -2.64 2.99 -37.27
N LEU A 116 -1.53 2.32 -37.54
CA LEU A 116 -0.23 2.97 -37.82
C LEU A 116 -0.04 3.35 -39.29
N ASN A 117 -0.57 2.56 -40.24
CA ASN A 117 -0.21 2.72 -41.64
C ASN A 117 -1.04 3.78 -42.39
N ASN A 118 -2.13 4.30 -41.81
CA ASN A 118 -2.95 5.36 -42.43
C ASN A 118 -3.41 5.06 -43.88
N GLU A 119 -3.25 3.82 -44.34
CA GLU A 119 -3.80 3.34 -45.60
C GLU A 119 -5.28 3.16 -45.34
N ASN A 120 -6.11 4.03 -45.93
CA ASN A 120 -7.55 4.19 -45.69
C ASN A 120 -8.41 2.93 -45.98
N PHE A 121 -8.14 1.81 -45.31
CA PHE A 121 -8.96 0.61 -45.38
C PHE A 121 -10.10 0.62 -44.35
N LEU A 122 -10.12 1.52 -43.35
CA LEU A 122 -11.24 1.54 -42.40
C LEU A 122 -12.56 1.84 -43.13
N SER A 123 -13.41 0.81 -43.26
CA SER A 123 -14.78 0.98 -43.73
C SER A 123 -15.56 1.86 -42.74
N ALA A 124 -16.59 2.53 -43.24
CA ALA A 124 -17.48 3.33 -42.38
C ALA A 124 -18.04 2.50 -41.19
N ASP A 125 -18.23 1.20 -41.40
CA ASP A 125 -18.70 0.26 -40.38
C ASP A 125 -17.65 0.02 -39.28
N LEU A 126 -16.38 -0.13 -39.63
CA LEU A 126 -15.31 -0.28 -38.63
C LEU A 126 -15.12 1.01 -37.83
N ALA A 127 -15.15 2.17 -38.49
CA ALA A 127 -15.10 3.45 -37.80
C ALA A 127 -16.29 3.63 -36.84
N ALA A 128 -17.48 3.14 -37.20
CA ALA A 128 -18.64 3.14 -36.31
C ALA A 128 -18.45 2.23 -35.10
N LEU A 129 -17.80 1.06 -35.24
CA LEU A 129 -17.49 0.17 -34.12
C LEU A 129 -16.43 0.76 -33.20
N GLU A 130 -15.37 1.38 -33.74
CA GLU A 130 -14.37 2.09 -32.93
C GLU A 130 -14.99 3.22 -32.12
N LYS A 131 -15.90 3.98 -32.75
CA LYS A 131 -16.67 5.01 -32.06
C LYS A 131 -17.52 4.41 -30.94
N GLN A 132 -18.22 3.30 -31.17
CA GLN A 132 -18.99 2.63 -30.13
C GLN A 132 -18.12 2.18 -28.95
N LEU A 133 -16.91 1.67 -29.22
CA LEU A 133 -15.97 1.29 -28.17
C LEU A 133 -15.50 2.50 -27.35
N ALA A 134 -15.23 3.63 -28.01
CA ALA A 134 -14.89 4.89 -27.36
C ALA A 134 -16.06 5.45 -26.54
N ASP A 135 -17.28 5.37 -27.05
CA ASP A 135 -18.49 5.86 -26.37
C ASP A 135 -18.75 5.09 -25.06
N ILE A 136 -18.44 3.79 -25.01
CA ILE A 136 -18.55 2.97 -23.77
C ILE A 136 -17.69 3.56 -22.65
N ILE A 137 -16.38 3.76 -22.90
CA ILE A 137 -15.47 4.28 -21.87
C ILE A 137 -15.72 5.75 -21.57
N THR A 138 -16.16 6.52 -22.58
CA THR A 138 -16.59 7.91 -22.39
C THR A 138 -17.77 7.96 -21.41
N GLY A 139 -18.77 7.09 -21.57
CA GLY A 139 -19.90 6.99 -20.64
C GLY A 139 -19.47 6.65 -19.20
N VAL A 140 -18.54 5.70 -19.04
CA VAL A 140 -17.96 5.37 -17.73
C VAL A 140 -17.24 6.57 -17.12
N PHE A 141 -16.46 7.29 -17.92
CA PHE A 141 -15.70 8.45 -17.46
C PHE A 141 -16.61 9.62 -17.06
N VAL A 142 -17.58 9.97 -17.91
CA VAL A 142 -18.57 11.04 -17.65
C VAL A 142 -19.36 10.75 -16.37
N ARG A 143 -19.83 9.50 -16.20
CA ARG A 143 -20.53 9.08 -14.98
C ARG A 143 -19.63 9.20 -13.75
N GLY A 144 -18.39 8.71 -13.80
CA GLY A 144 -17.46 8.81 -12.68
C GLY A 144 -17.01 10.24 -12.36
N LYS A 145 -16.99 11.14 -13.35
CA LYS A 145 -16.79 12.59 -13.15
C LYS A 145 -17.98 13.20 -12.41
N ALA A 146 -19.22 12.86 -12.82
CA ALA A 146 -20.43 13.31 -12.14
C ALA A 146 -20.55 12.78 -10.70
N GLU A 147 -20.08 11.56 -10.44
CA GLU A 147 -19.98 10.94 -9.10
C GLU A 147 -18.85 11.54 -8.24
N GLY A 148 -17.96 12.36 -8.81
CA GLY A 148 -16.79 12.93 -8.12
C GLY A 148 -15.66 11.91 -7.88
N VAL A 149 -15.69 10.76 -8.54
CA VAL A 149 -14.69 9.68 -8.44
C VAL A 149 -13.51 9.94 -9.39
N PHE A 150 -13.77 10.54 -10.56
CA PHE A 150 -12.74 10.88 -11.56
C PHE A 150 -12.51 12.40 -11.64
N ARG A 151 -11.26 12.80 -11.90
CA ARG A 151 -10.88 14.22 -12.00
C ARG A 151 -11.56 14.91 -13.19
N ASP A 152 -11.77 16.21 -13.06
CA ASP A 152 -12.21 17.06 -14.16
C ASP A 152 -11.05 17.26 -15.16
N VAL A 153 -10.97 16.36 -16.14
CA VAL A 153 -10.06 16.46 -17.29
C VAL A 153 -10.85 16.35 -18.58
N ASP A 154 -10.26 16.85 -19.67
CA ASP A 154 -10.84 16.71 -21.01
C ASP A 154 -11.12 15.24 -21.33
N GLU A 155 -12.36 14.96 -21.74
CA GLU A 155 -12.88 13.61 -21.93
C GLU A 155 -12.13 12.89 -23.05
N LYS A 156 -11.89 13.59 -24.17
CA LYS A 156 -11.17 13.02 -25.31
C LYS A 156 -9.74 12.67 -24.93
N PHE A 157 -9.05 13.57 -24.23
CA PHE A 157 -7.72 13.34 -23.72
C PHE A 157 -7.66 12.13 -22.78
N ALA A 158 -8.59 12.03 -21.83
CA ALA A 158 -8.68 10.89 -20.90
C ALA A 158 -8.86 9.57 -21.66
N VAL A 159 -9.85 9.52 -22.56
CA VAL A 159 -10.14 8.33 -23.38
C VAL A 159 -8.93 7.92 -24.22
N SER A 160 -8.25 8.86 -24.87
CA SER A 160 -7.03 8.59 -25.63
C SER A 160 -5.92 8.00 -24.76
N LEU A 161 -5.71 8.50 -23.54
CA LEU A 161 -4.70 7.95 -22.63
C LEU A 161 -5.07 6.56 -22.09
N ILE A 162 -6.35 6.28 -21.86
CA ILE A 162 -6.81 4.94 -21.46
C ILE A 162 -6.46 3.92 -22.55
N PHE A 163 -6.84 4.21 -23.80
CA PHE A 163 -6.53 3.33 -24.93
C PHE A 163 -5.02 3.21 -25.13
N GLY A 164 -4.27 4.32 -25.07
CA GLY A 164 -2.81 4.31 -25.22
C GLY A 164 -2.10 3.47 -24.15
N SER A 165 -2.56 3.55 -22.89
CA SER A 165 -2.00 2.77 -21.78
C SER A 165 -2.25 1.27 -21.96
N ILE A 166 -3.46 0.89 -22.38
CA ILE A 166 -3.82 -0.50 -22.65
C ILE A 166 -3.04 -1.02 -23.86
N TYR A 167 -2.96 -0.24 -24.94
CA TYR A 167 -2.19 -0.58 -26.14
C TYR A 167 -0.72 -0.86 -25.80
N GLY A 168 -0.05 0.06 -25.07
CA GLY A 168 1.35 -0.11 -24.68
C GLY A 168 1.56 -1.35 -23.80
N ALA A 169 0.62 -1.65 -22.92
CA ALA A 169 0.67 -2.83 -22.09
C ALA A 169 0.50 -4.14 -22.88
N VAL A 170 -0.44 -4.18 -23.84
CA VAL A 170 -0.63 -5.34 -24.73
C VAL A 170 0.61 -5.57 -25.58
N GLN A 171 1.16 -4.52 -26.18
CA GLN A 171 2.39 -4.59 -26.99
C GLN A 171 3.53 -5.21 -26.18
N ARG A 172 3.80 -4.67 -25.00
CA ARG A 172 4.81 -5.18 -24.07
C ARG A 172 4.50 -6.62 -23.66
N GLY A 173 3.22 -6.97 -23.48
CA GLY A 173 2.77 -8.30 -23.10
C GLY A 173 3.08 -9.35 -24.18
N ILE A 174 2.85 -9.01 -25.44
CA ILE A 174 3.13 -9.86 -26.61
C ILE A 174 4.65 -10.04 -26.80
N GLU A 175 5.42 -8.94 -26.76
CA GLU A 175 6.89 -8.97 -26.90
C GLU A 175 7.55 -9.85 -25.83
N ASN A 176 7.07 -9.76 -24.59
CA ASN A 176 7.59 -10.54 -23.47
C ASN A 176 7.02 -11.96 -23.38
N LYS A 177 6.18 -12.40 -24.34
CA LYS A 177 5.53 -13.73 -24.34
C LYS A 177 4.84 -14.06 -23.00
N THR A 178 4.10 -13.09 -22.47
CA THR A 178 3.46 -13.18 -21.15
C THR A 178 2.57 -14.42 -21.03
N SER A 179 2.81 -15.24 -20.00
CA SER A 179 2.03 -16.46 -19.73
C SER A 179 0.58 -16.14 -19.35
N ASP A 180 -0.32 -17.10 -19.56
CA ASP A 180 -1.75 -16.95 -19.27
C ASP A 180 -2.03 -16.58 -17.81
N GLU A 181 -1.28 -17.16 -16.87
CA GLU A 181 -1.36 -16.83 -15.44
C GLU A 181 -1.01 -15.35 -15.16
N ASN A 182 -0.01 -14.82 -15.86
CA ASN A 182 0.46 -13.45 -15.67
C ASN A 182 -0.41 -12.40 -16.37
N ARG A 183 -1.26 -12.78 -17.33
CA ARG A 183 -2.15 -11.83 -18.02
C ARG A 183 -3.09 -11.11 -17.05
N LYS A 184 -3.70 -11.83 -16.11
CA LYS A 184 -4.60 -11.21 -15.11
C LYS A 184 -3.87 -10.21 -14.22
N ILE A 185 -2.64 -10.54 -13.84
CA ILE A 185 -1.80 -9.69 -12.99
C ILE A 185 -1.43 -8.39 -13.74
N GLU A 186 -0.96 -8.51 -14.98
CA GLU A 186 -0.62 -7.33 -15.80
C GLU A 186 -1.87 -6.48 -16.12
N GLY A 187 -3.01 -7.10 -16.44
CA GLY A 187 -4.27 -6.37 -16.64
C GLY A 187 -4.70 -5.57 -15.39
N GLY A 188 -4.47 -6.12 -14.20
CA GLY A 188 -4.66 -5.39 -12.94
C GLY A 188 -3.71 -4.19 -12.80
N LYS A 189 -2.44 -4.31 -13.20
CA LYS A 189 -1.49 -3.19 -13.18
C LYS A 189 -1.87 -2.07 -14.15
N VAL A 190 -2.39 -2.42 -15.33
CA VAL A 190 -2.89 -1.44 -16.31
C VAL A 190 -4.05 -0.66 -15.71
N PHE A 191 -5.01 -1.35 -15.10
CA PHE A 191 -6.09 -0.70 -14.37
C PHE A 191 -5.54 0.25 -13.29
N GLU A 192 -4.62 -0.20 -12.44
CA GLU A 192 -4.06 0.65 -11.38
C GLU A 192 -3.37 1.89 -11.97
N PHE A 193 -2.61 1.76 -13.05
CA PHE A 193 -1.96 2.90 -13.71
C PHE A 193 -2.99 3.91 -14.26
N VAL A 194 -4.01 3.42 -14.98
CA VAL A 194 -5.10 4.24 -15.52
C VAL A 194 -5.91 4.89 -14.40
N LEU A 195 -6.22 4.13 -13.34
CA LEU A 195 -6.95 4.63 -12.18
C LEU A 195 -6.16 5.76 -11.52
N HIS A 196 -4.89 5.57 -11.16
CA HIS A 196 -4.10 6.65 -10.54
C HIS A 196 -3.91 7.86 -11.47
N GLY A 197 -3.98 7.64 -12.79
CA GLY A 197 -4.11 8.70 -13.77
C GLY A 197 -5.44 9.45 -13.65
N LEU A 198 -6.59 8.77 -13.70
CA LEU A 198 -7.93 9.38 -13.79
C LEU A 198 -8.60 9.69 -12.45
N TYR A 199 -8.08 9.16 -11.36
CA TYR A 199 -8.66 9.33 -10.03
C TYR A 199 -8.70 10.81 -9.67
N ALA A 200 -9.85 11.29 -9.16
CA ALA A 200 -10.05 12.69 -8.78
C ALA A 200 -9.04 13.21 -7.74
N GLY A 201 -8.40 12.30 -7.01
CA GLY A 201 -7.43 12.63 -5.97
C GLY A 201 -6.05 13.02 -6.51
N PHE A 202 -5.93 14.20 -7.13
CA PHE A 202 -4.86 15.21 -6.96
C PHE A 202 -5.19 16.59 -7.58
N ASN A 203 -6.41 16.83 -8.07
CA ASN A 203 -6.78 18.11 -8.70
C ASN A 203 -8.03 18.80 -8.11
N ASP A 204 -8.52 18.35 -6.97
CA ASP A 204 -9.49 19.14 -6.20
C ASP A 204 -9.09 19.13 -4.72
N ILE A 205 -9.55 20.14 -3.96
CA ILE A 205 -9.10 20.44 -2.58
C ILE A 205 -9.36 19.28 -1.57
N SER A 206 -9.91 18.15 -2.01
CA SER A 206 -10.15 16.88 -1.32
C SER A 206 -9.03 15.81 -1.44
N ALA A 207 -8.02 16.00 -2.30
CA ALA A 207 -6.99 14.97 -2.60
C ALA A 207 -5.96 14.69 -1.49
N LEU A 208 -6.07 15.43 -0.40
CA LEU A 208 -5.32 15.21 0.81
C LEU A 208 -6.38 15.26 1.91
N PRO A 209 -6.81 14.11 2.47
CA PRO A 209 -7.98 14.07 3.35
C PRO A 209 -7.82 14.92 4.62
N LEU A 210 -6.59 15.35 4.90
CA LEU A 210 -6.23 16.21 6.02
C LEU A 210 -5.73 17.59 5.55
N LYS A 211 -5.99 17.99 4.30
CA LYS A 211 -5.58 19.30 3.77
C LYS A 211 -6.10 20.43 4.66
N GLY A 212 -5.19 21.31 5.06
CA GLY A 212 -5.52 22.46 5.93
C GLY A 212 -5.82 22.07 7.37
N LYS A 213 -5.74 20.79 7.74
CA LYS A 213 -5.83 20.34 9.13
C LYS A 213 -4.49 20.44 9.80
N THR A 214 -4.45 21.10 10.96
CA THR A 214 -3.28 21.16 11.81
C THR A 214 -3.36 20.08 12.87
N ILE A 215 -2.43 19.13 12.85
CA ILE A 215 -2.45 17.97 13.75
C ILE A 215 -1.22 18.00 14.66
N VAL A 216 -1.46 17.93 15.97
CA VAL A 216 -0.42 17.93 16.99
C VAL A 216 -0.16 16.50 17.45
N ILE A 217 1.08 16.03 17.28
CA ILE A 217 1.53 14.72 17.76
C ILE A 217 2.33 14.93 19.05
N THR A 218 1.88 14.32 20.16
CA THR A 218 2.44 14.61 21.48
C THR A 218 3.46 13.57 21.95
N ARG A 219 4.19 12.91 21.04
CA ARG A 219 5.20 11.87 21.36
C ARG A 219 6.61 12.43 21.26
N THR A 220 7.60 11.64 21.67
CA THR A 220 9.02 11.98 21.42
C THR A 220 9.25 12.28 19.92
N ILE A 221 10.21 13.16 19.62
CA ILE A 221 10.53 13.57 18.23
C ILE A 221 10.77 12.35 17.35
N GLU A 222 11.61 11.42 17.83
CA GLU A 222 12.00 10.23 17.09
C GLU A 222 10.81 9.32 16.77
N GLN A 223 9.90 9.11 17.72
CA GLN A 223 8.72 8.28 17.50
C GLN A 223 7.66 8.96 16.62
N SER A 224 7.73 10.28 16.48
CA SER A 224 6.78 11.05 15.69
C SER A 224 7.15 11.12 14.21
N LYS A 225 8.40 10.83 13.81
CA LYS A 225 8.87 10.98 12.42
C LYS A 225 8.01 10.26 11.39
N ASP A 226 7.75 8.97 11.60
CA ASP A 226 6.98 8.15 10.66
C ASP A 226 5.52 8.60 10.60
N THR A 227 4.91 8.86 11.77
CA THR A 227 3.52 9.34 11.87
C THR A 227 3.36 10.73 11.25
N ALA A 228 4.31 11.64 11.49
CA ALA A 228 4.32 12.97 10.90
C ALA A 228 4.44 12.89 9.38
N THR A 229 5.39 12.09 8.87
CA THR A 229 5.56 11.88 7.43
C THR A 229 4.27 11.33 6.79
N ALA A 230 3.63 10.36 7.43
CA ALA A 230 2.39 9.77 6.93
C ALA A 230 1.22 10.78 6.91
N LEU A 231 1.05 11.59 7.96
CA LEU A 231 0.01 12.62 8.02
C LEU A 231 0.29 13.80 7.08
N THR A 232 1.55 14.22 6.91
CA THR A 232 1.94 15.24 5.93
C THR A 232 1.68 14.78 4.50
N LYS A 233 1.93 13.49 4.19
CA LYS A 233 1.56 12.89 2.89
C LYS A 233 0.05 12.91 2.63
N LEU A 234 -0.77 12.99 3.68
CA LEU A 234 -2.22 13.15 3.62
C LEU A 234 -2.65 14.63 3.70
N GLY A 235 -1.70 15.57 3.66
CA GLY A 235 -1.84 17.03 3.61
C GLY A 235 -2.09 17.74 4.92
N ALA A 236 -1.90 17.06 6.04
CA ALA A 236 -1.94 17.72 7.34
C ALA A 236 -0.71 18.63 7.53
N ASN A 237 -0.93 19.79 8.14
CA ASN A 237 0.13 20.55 8.79
C ASN A 237 0.44 19.87 10.13
N VAL A 238 1.60 19.21 10.25
CA VAL A 238 1.91 18.42 11.44
C VAL A 238 2.82 19.20 12.38
N ILE A 239 2.39 19.37 13.63
CA ILE A 239 3.21 19.91 14.71
C ILE A 239 3.66 18.74 15.58
N VAL A 240 4.97 18.52 15.65
CA VAL A 240 5.54 17.55 16.59
C VAL A 240 5.77 18.27 17.92
N PHE A 241 5.00 17.91 18.93
CA PHE A 241 5.11 18.48 20.28
C PHE A 241 5.70 17.41 21.22
N PRO A 242 7.02 17.39 21.46
CA PRO A 242 7.61 16.39 22.32
C PRO A 242 7.13 16.56 23.76
N THR A 243 6.40 15.59 24.30
CA THR A 243 6.00 15.62 25.72
C THR A 243 6.97 14.87 26.63
N LEU A 244 7.87 14.10 26.02
CA LEU A 244 8.87 13.30 26.71
C LEU A 244 10.19 13.44 25.96
N GLU A 245 11.27 13.42 26.72
CA GLU A 245 12.64 13.41 26.22
C GLU A 245 13.36 12.15 26.71
N ILE A 246 14.10 11.52 25.79
CA ILE A 246 14.92 10.34 26.11
C ILE A 246 16.35 10.83 26.28
N LEU A 247 16.78 10.90 27.53
CA LEU A 247 18.11 11.38 27.89
C LEU A 247 19.06 10.19 28.13
N PRO A 248 20.36 10.37 27.90
CA PRO A 248 21.37 9.43 28.40
C PRO A 248 21.23 9.21 29.92
N PRO A 249 21.76 8.10 30.46
CA PRO A 249 21.81 7.89 31.90
C PRO A 249 22.76 8.91 32.54
N ALA A 250 22.61 9.14 33.84
CA ALA A 250 23.49 10.05 34.59
C ALA A 250 24.96 9.60 34.56
N SER A 251 25.21 8.30 34.38
CA SER A 251 26.55 7.75 34.21
C SER A 251 26.51 6.49 33.35
N TRP A 252 27.47 6.37 32.44
CA TRP A 252 27.72 5.16 31.65
C TRP A 252 28.67 4.17 32.31
N LYS A 253 29.29 4.51 33.45
CA LYS A 253 30.38 3.72 34.06
C LYS A 253 30.07 2.22 34.18
N LYS A 254 28.91 1.88 34.77
CA LYS A 254 28.51 0.47 34.94
C LYS A 254 28.20 -0.23 33.62
N PHE A 255 27.68 0.50 32.63
CA PHE A 255 27.46 -0.04 31.29
C PHE A 255 28.80 -0.38 30.65
N ASP A 256 29.72 0.58 30.66
CA ASP A 256 31.05 0.47 30.06
C ASP A 256 31.83 -0.70 30.67
N GLU A 257 31.79 -0.87 32.00
CA GLU A 257 32.39 -2.00 32.73
C GLU A 257 31.84 -3.37 32.29
N ILE A 258 30.56 -3.44 31.94
CA ILE A 258 29.92 -4.70 31.48
C ILE A 258 30.33 -4.99 30.04
N VAL A 259 30.20 -4.00 29.16
CA VAL A 259 30.46 -4.21 27.73
C VAL A 259 31.94 -4.30 27.40
N SER A 260 32.84 -3.85 28.29
CA SER A 260 34.28 -4.07 28.17
C SER A 260 34.70 -5.54 28.36
N MET A 261 33.80 -6.39 28.87
CA MET A 261 34.00 -7.84 28.99
C MET A 261 32.91 -8.60 28.20
N PRO A 262 32.84 -8.42 26.88
CA PRO A 262 31.70 -8.88 26.08
C PRO A 262 31.53 -10.41 26.09
N ASP A 263 32.62 -11.16 26.15
CA ASP A 263 32.59 -12.64 26.25
C ASP A 263 31.98 -13.16 27.56
N LYS A 264 31.82 -12.32 28.59
CA LYS A 264 31.18 -12.70 29.85
C LYS A 264 29.66 -12.54 29.84
N ILE A 265 29.07 -12.06 28.75
CA ILE A 265 27.62 -11.84 28.64
C ILE A 265 26.99 -13.03 27.91
N ASP A 266 26.20 -13.84 28.61
CA ASP A 266 25.50 -14.97 28.01
C ASP A 266 24.19 -14.53 27.32
N PHE A 267 23.46 -13.58 27.93
CA PHE A 267 22.19 -13.08 27.39
C PHE A 267 22.10 -11.56 27.44
N ILE A 268 21.47 -10.95 26.43
CA ILE A 268 21.08 -9.53 26.43
C ILE A 268 19.58 -9.44 26.21
N ILE A 269 18.86 -8.71 27.06
CA ILE A 269 17.41 -8.59 26.98
C ILE A 269 17.00 -7.15 26.73
N PHE A 270 16.40 -6.90 25.57
CA PHE A 270 15.85 -5.60 25.20
C PHE A 270 14.34 -5.55 25.42
N THR A 271 13.93 -4.69 26.35
CA THR A 271 12.52 -4.44 26.69
C THR A 271 11.92 -3.25 25.93
N SER A 272 12.75 -2.43 25.29
CA SER A 272 12.33 -1.20 24.61
C SER A 272 13.25 -0.87 23.43
N THR A 273 12.67 -0.31 22.38
CA THR A 273 13.42 0.23 21.23
C THR A 273 14.44 1.29 21.63
N HIS A 274 14.19 2.06 22.70
CA HIS A 274 15.16 3.06 23.18
C HIS A 274 16.38 2.42 23.85
N ALA A 275 16.20 1.29 24.52
CA ALA A 275 17.32 0.55 25.10
C ALA A 275 18.26 0.03 24.01
N VAL A 276 17.71 -0.48 22.90
CA VAL A 276 18.50 -0.97 21.75
C VAL A 276 19.36 0.15 21.17
N LYS A 277 18.75 1.30 20.87
CA LYS A 277 19.46 2.44 20.27
C LYS A 277 20.55 2.99 21.17
N MET A 278 20.25 3.15 22.46
CA MET A 278 21.23 3.66 23.43
C MET A 278 22.37 2.67 23.67
N PHE A 279 22.05 1.38 23.74
CA PHE A 279 23.04 0.31 23.79
C PHE A 279 23.97 0.36 22.57
N ASN A 280 23.41 0.34 21.36
CA ASN A 280 24.18 0.32 20.13
C ASN A 280 25.02 1.58 19.96
N LYS A 281 24.43 2.76 20.21
CA LYS A 281 25.14 4.04 20.21
C LYS A 281 26.36 4.00 21.12
N ARG A 282 26.20 3.56 22.38
CA ARG A 282 27.31 3.52 23.33
C ARG A 282 28.37 2.48 22.97
N CYS A 283 27.97 1.30 22.49
CA CYS A 283 28.92 0.29 22.01
C CYS A 283 29.76 0.80 20.83
N ASN A 284 29.15 1.54 19.89
CA ASN A 284 29.85 2.15 18.77
C ASN A 284 30.83 3.24 19.23
N GLU A 285 30.42 4.11 20.16
CA GLU A 285 31.32 5.11 20.78
C GLU A 285 32.55 4.47 21.44
N LEU A 286 32.39 3.29 22.04
CA LEU A 286 33.46 2.54 22.69
C LEU A 286 34.22 1.59 21.75
N ASN A 287 33.82 1.50 20.48
CA ASN A 287 34.32 0.50 19.52
C ASN A 287 34.25 -0.96 20.02
N VAL A 288 33.23 -1.28 20.83
CA VAL A 288 33.00 -2.63 21.36
C VAL A 288 32.18 -3.45 20.36
N LYS A 289 32.69 -4.63 19.98
CA LYS A 289 31.95 -5.61 19.18
C LYS A 289 31.55 -6.80 20.03
N LEU A 290 30.25 -7.05 20.13
CA LEU A 290 29.72 -8.25 20.79
C LEU A 290 29.86 -9.49 19.89
N ASN A 291 30.14 -10.64 20.50
CA ASN A 291 30.13 -11.91 19.81
C ASN A 291 28.78 -12.61 19.98
N PHE A 292 27.88 -12.38 19.03
CA PHE A 292 26.53 -12.96 19.05
C PHE A 292 26.49 -14.49 18.82
N ASN A 293 27.60 -15.14 18.46
CA ASN A 293 27.66 -16.61 18.47
C ASN A 293 27.68 -17.17 19.90
N LYS A 294 28.12 -16.38 20.88
CA LYS A 294 28.16 -16.75 22.30
C LYS A 294 27.04 -16.07 23.11
N THR A 295 26.66 -14.85 22.73
CA THR A 295 25.64 -14.06 23.44
C THR A 295 24.29 -14.17 22.76
N LYS A 296 23.28 -14.67 23.48
CA LYS A 296 21.89 -14.73 22.99
C LYS A 296 21.16 -13.42 23.24
N VAL A 297 20.57 -12.85 22.20
CA VAL A 297 19.76 -11.64 22.31
C VAL A 297 18.28 -11.99 22.37
N VAL A 298 17.59 -11.43 23.36
CA VAL A 298 16.16 -11.56 23.58
C VAL A 298 15.50 -10.21 23.35
N SER A 299 14.43 -10.19 22.56
CA SER A 299 13.58 -9.00 22.39
C SER A 299 12.19 -9.30 22.92
N VAL A 300 11.66 -8.46 23.81
CA VAL A 300 10.32 -8.67 24.39
C VAL A 300 9.22 -8.67 23.34
N GLY A 301 9.35 -7.86 22.29
CA GLY A 301 8.31 -7.73 21.26
C GLY A 301 8.87 -7.53 19.85
N THR A 302 7.99 -7.69 18.86
CA THR A 302 8.33 -7.61 17.43
C THR A 302 8.88 -6.24 17.02
N LYS A 303 8.35 -5.15 17.59
CA LYS A 303 8.85 -3.79 17.31
C LYS A 303 10.29 -3.58 17.78
N THR A 304 10.62 -4.05 18.99
CA THR A 304 11.99 -3.99 19.51
C THR A 304 12.92 -4.86 18.67
N SER A 305 12.44 -6.02 18.21
CA SER A 305 13.21 -6.92 17.35
C SER A 305 13.51 -6.31 15.98
N SER A 306 12.55 -5.60 15.38
CA SER A 306 12.75 -4.88 14.13
C SER A 306 13.85 -3.81 14.26
N VAL A 307 13.91 -3.09 15.39
CA VAL A 307 14.97 -2.10 15.65
C VAL A 307 16.33 -2.79 15.83
N CYS A 308 16.40 -3.91 16.55
CA CYS A 308 17.63 -4.70 16.64
C CYS A 308 18.15 -5.10 15.24
N GLY A 309 17.26 -5.56 14.35
CA GLY A 309 17.64 -5.95 12.99
C GLY A 309 18.21 -4.79 12.16
N LYS A 310 17.63 -3.59 12.24
CA LYS A 310 18.16 -2.38 11.58
C LYS A 310 19.56 -2.00 12.06
N ASP A 311 19.85 -2.31 13.32
CA ASP A 311 21.12 -2.02 14.00
C ASP A 311 22.12 -3.19 13.93
N ASN A 312 21.86 -4.20 13.08
CA ASN A 312 22.68 -5.41 12.93
C ASN A 312 22.86 -6.23 14.23
N ILE A 313 21.88 -6.18 15.13
CA ILE A 313 21.83 -6.99 16.35
C ILE A 313 20.90 -8.19 16.09
N PRO A 314 21.43 -9.42 16.00
CA PRO A 314 20.61 -10.60 15.72
C PRO A 314 19.75 -10.97 16.94
N VAL A 315 18.43 -11.01 16.77
CA VAL A 315 17.50 -11.46 17.81
C VAL A 315 17.32 -12.96 17.72
N HIS A 316 17.62 -13.66 18.81
CA HIS A 316 17.60 -15.12 18.87
C HIS A 316 16.30 -15.64 19.50
N ILE A 317 15.70 -14.86 20.40
CA ILE A 317 14.52 -15.27 21.17
C ILE A 317 13.53 -14.11 21.21
N ILE A 318 12.27 -14.41 20.89
CA ILE A 318 11.12 -13.53 21.10
C ILE A 318 10.07 -14.35 21.85
N PRO A 319 9.65 -13.94 23.06
CA PRO A 319 8.68 -14.71 23.84
C PRO A 319 7.30 -14.68 23.17
N ARG A 320 6.48 -15.70 23.40
CA ARG A 320 5.08 -15.71 22.93
C ARG A 320 4.23 -14.62 23.57
N LYS A 321 4.47 -14.34 24.86
CA LYS A 321 3.86 -13.23 25.61
C LYS A 321 4.84 -12.07 25.67
N PHE A 322 4.46 -10.91 25.15
CA PHE A 322 5.33 -9.72 25.10
C PHE A 322 5.36 -8.97 26.46
N SER A 323 5.69 -9.68 27.53
CA SER A 323 5.73 -9.15 28.90
C SER A 323 6.97 -9.64 29.66
N ALA A 324 7.21 -9.09 30.86
CA ALA A 324 8.30 -9.54 31.73
C ALA A 324 8.14 -11.03 32.08
N GLU A 325 6.93 -11.44 32.44
CA GLU A 325 6.56 -12.81 32.76
C GLU A 325 6.77 -13.73 31.55
N GLY A 326 6.40 -13.27 30.36
CA GLY A 326 6.60 -14.02 29.12
C GLY A 326 8.08 -14.27 28.79
N VAL A 327 8.97 -13.31 29.09
CA VAL A 327 10.41 -13.51 28.95
C VAL A 327 10.92 -14.53 29.96
N VAL A 328 10.47 -14.46 31.22
CA VAL A 328 10.87 -15.42 32.26
C VAL A 328 10.41 -16.84 31.90
N GLU A 329 9.18 -16.99 31.43
CA GLU A 329 8.61 -18.26 30.95
C GLU A 329 9.37 -18.82 29.73
N GLU A 330 9.80 -17.96 28.81
CA GLU A 330 10.57 -18.41 27.65
C GLU A 330 12.00 -18.80 28.05
N LEU A 331 12.62 -18.03 28.95
CA LEU A 331 13.99 -18.28 29.39
C LEU A 331 14.11 -19.41 30.42
N SER A 332 13.03 -19.83 31.10
CA SER A 332 13.03 -21.01 31.97
C SER A 332 13.29 -22.32 31.22
N LYS A 333 13.17 -22.31 29.89
CA LYS A 333 13.52 -23.43 29.00
C LYS A 333 15.04 -23.58 28.81
N TYR A 334 15.82 -22.62 29.30
CA TYR A 334 17.28 -22.62 29.21
C TYR A 334 17.89 -22.78 30.61
N ASN A 335 19.09 -23.35 30.67
CA ASN A 335 19.85 -23.38 31.91
C ASN A 335 20.48 -21.99 32.16
N LEU A 336 19.88 -21.22 33.08
CA LEU A 336 20.35 -19.90 33.46
C LEU A 336 21.28 -19.88 34.68
N LYS A 337 21.55 -21.04 35.29
CA LYS A 337 22.38 -21.10 36.51
C LYS A 337 23.77 -20.51 36.26
N SER A 338 24.11 -19.48 37.02
CA SER A 338 25.37 -18.72 36.91
C SER A 338 25.58 -17.99 35.57
N LYS A 339 24.56 -17.93 34.71
CA LYS A 339 24.62 -17.21 33.43
C LYS A 339 24.45 -15.72 33.63
N VAL A 340 25.26 -14.92 32.96
CA VAL A 340 25.20 -13.47 33.06
C VAL A 340 24.16 -12.94 32.08
N VAL A 341 23.13 -12.29 32.62
CA VAL A 341 22.04 -11.69 31.85
C VAL A 341 22.14 -10.17 31.95
N PHE A 342 22.42 -9.53 30.83
CA PHE A 342 22.48 -8.07 30.73
C PHE A 342 21.13 -7.49 30.29
N ILE A 343 20.60 -6.56 31.08
CA ILE A 343 19.29 -5.93 30.84
C ILE A 343 19.49 -4.41 30.75
N PRO A 344 19.81 -3.87 29.56
CA PRO A 344 19.78 -2.43 29.31
C PRO A 344 18.32 -1.94 29.36
N ARG A 345 18.02 -0.99 30.26
CA ARG A 345 16.64 -0.56 30.56
C ARG A 345 16.51 0.95 30.81
N SER A 346 15.28 1.41 30.99
CA SER A 346 14.99 2.74 31.57
C SER A 346 15.38 2.77 33.04
N ALA A 347 15.80 3.92 33.56
CA ALA A 347 15.97 4.13 35.01
C ALA A 347 14.70 3.87 35.83
N LEU A 348 13.51 4.05 35.23
CA LEU A 348 12.22 3.78 35.88
C LEU A 348 11.71 2.35 35.62
N GLY A 349 12.57 1.45 35.17
CA GLY A 349 12.12 0.12 34.80
C GLY A 349 11.77 -0.73 36.02
N ARG A 350 10.70 -1.50 35.86
CA ARG A 350 10.13 -2.53 36.74
C ARG A 350 11.06 -3.69 37.14
N GLU A 351 11.14 -4.06 38.41
CA GLU A 351 12.05 -5.11 38.92
C GLU A 351 11.57 -6.55 38.71
N GLU A 352 10.34 -6.73 38.22
CA GLU A 352 9.70 -8.02 37.97
C GLU A 352 10.56 -8.93 37.05
N LEU A 353 11.12 -8.38 35.97
CA LEU A 353 11.96 -9.13 35.04
C LEU A 353 13.34 -9.50 35.65
N PRO A 354 14.13 -8.56 36.20
CA PRO A 354 15.35 -8.89 36.95
C PRO A 354 15.13 -9.94 38.03
N HIS A 355 14.10 -9.80 38.86
CA HIS A 355 13.81 -10.74 39.95
C HIS A 355 13.46 -12.12 39.41
N GLY A 356 12.52 -12.22 38.46
CA GLY A 356 12.11 -13.52 37.92
C GLY A 356 13.26 -14.30 37.26
N LEU A 357 14.22 -13.62 36.62
CA LEU A 357 15.40 -14.28 36.05
C LEU A 357 16.44 -14.64 37.11
N LYS A 358 16.54 -13.86 38.19
CA LYS A 358 17.41 -14.19 39.33
C LYS A 358 16.92 -15.44 40.05
N ASP A 359 15.60 -15.64 40.17
CA ASP A 359 15.00 -16.84 40.75
C ASP A 359 15.31 -18.11 39.93
N LEU A 360 15.55 -17.96 38.63
CA LEU A 360 16.04 -19.02 37.74
C LEU A 360 17.57 -19.25 37.85
N GLY A 361 18.26 -18.55 38.75
CA GLY A 361 19.69 -18.71 39.03
C GLY A 361 20.63 -17.85 38.17
N ALA A 362 20.10 -16.89 37.42
CA ALA A 362 20.91 -15.99 36.59
C ALA A 362 21.63 -14.90 37.41
N VAL A 363 22.80 -14.48 36.93
CA VAL A 363 23.53 -13.31 37.43
C VAL A 363 23.06 -12.08 36.65
N ILE A 364 22.20 -11.27 37.26
CA ILE A 364 21.59 -10.12 36.59
C ILE A 364 22.49 -8.89 36.60
N LYS A 365 22.68 -8.31 35.42
CA LYS A 365 23.30 -7.01 35.19
C LYS A 365 22.24 -6.07 34.59
N SER A 366 21.41 -5.48 35.45
CA SER A 366 20.33 -4.58 35.04
C SER A 366 20.77 -3.13 35.20
N ILE A 367 20.97 -2.40 34.10
CA ILE A 367 21.55 -1.05 34.13
C ILE A 367 20.68 -0.06 33.34
N PRO A 368 20.41 1.13 33.91
CA PRO A 368 19.80 2.23 33.17
C PRO A 368 20.69 2.69 32.01
N VAL A 369 20.17 2.66 30.79
CA VAL A 369 20.82 3.18 29.58
C VAL A 369 20.09 4.38 28.99
N TYR A 370 18.96 4.75 29.58
CA TYR A 370 18.29 6.02 29.31
C TYR A 370 17.39 6.42 30.47
N ASN A 371 17.10 7.72 30.50
CA ASN A 371 16.10 8.33 31.34
C ASN A 371 14.95 8.85 30.48
N VAL A 372 13.76 8.90 31.07
CA VAL A 372 12.60 9.56 30.48
C VAL A 372 12.26 10.74 31.38
N SER A 373 12.29 11.94 30.84
CA SER A 373 11.89 13.16 31.54
C SER A 373 10.93 13.98 30.68
N LEU A 374 10.33 15.01 31.28
CA LEU A 374 9.81 16.12 30.47
C LEU A 374 10.99 16.77 29.73
N PRO A 375 10.75 17.32 28.53
CA PRO A 375 11.79 18.05 27.84
C PRO A 375 12.22 19.30 28.62
N THR A 376 13.47 19.70 28.46
CA THR A 376 13.98 20.93 29.06
C THR A 376 13.22 22.15 28.55
N LYS A 377 13.25 23.25 29.32
CA LYS A 377 12.63 24.53 28.90
C LYS A 377 13.16 24.99 27.54
N GLU A 378 14.45 24.81 27.29
CA GLU A 378 15.09 25.19 26.03
C GLU A 378 14.60 24.32 24.86
N ASN A 379 14.54 23.00 25.05
CA ASN A 379 14.11 22.08 24.00
C ASN A 379 12.63 22.20 23.66
N ILE A 380 11.76 22.50 24.65
CA ILE A 380 10.31 22.58 24.42
C ILE A 380 9.86 23.95 23.91
N LYS A 381 10.59 25.03 24.24
CA LYS A 381 10.24 26.41 23.87
C LYS A 381 9.86 26.60 22.39
N PRO A 382 10.64 26.13 21.39
CA PRO A 382 10.27 26.32 19.99
C PRO A 382 8.94 25.66 19.64
N HIS A 383 8.64 24.49 20.21
CA HIS A 383 7.39 23.77 19.96
C HIS A 383 6.19 24.44 20.62
N ILE A 384 6.37 25.06 21.80
CA ILE A 384 5.34 25.88 22.45
C ILE A 384 5.04 27.12 21.58
N GLU A 385 6.07 27.78 21.07
CA GLU A 385 5.90 28.96 20.20
C GLU A 385 5.23 28.60 18.87
N GLU A 386 5.59 27.47 18.26
CA GLU A 386 4.94 26.93 17.08
C GLU A 386 3.46 26.61 17.35
N LEU A 387 3.16 25.92 18.45
CA LEU A 387 1.79 25.58 18.83
C LEU A 387 0.92 26.83 19.03
N LYS A 388 1.47 27.87 19.69
CA LYS A 388 0.76 29.14 19.95
C LYS A 388 0.47 29.96 18.68
N LYS A 389 1.37 29.92 17.71
CA LYS A 389 1.20 30.59 16.41
C LYS A 389 0.26 29.83 15.48
N SER A 390 -0.08 28.60 15.83
CA SER A 390 -0.87 27.69 15.00
C SER A 390 -2.32 27.62 15.47
N HIS A 391 -3.18 27.06 14.61
CA HIS A 391 -4.56 26.72 14.94
C HIS A 391 -4.76 25.20 14.83
N PRO A 392 -4.48 24.44 15.91
CA PRO A 392 -4.68 23.00 15.91
C PRO A 392 -6.13 22.61 15.67
N ASP A 393 -6.36 21.60 14.85
CA ASP A 393 -7.64 20.91 14.72
C ASP A 393 -7.69 19.65 15.60
N LEU A 394 -6.58 18.92 15.70
CA LEU A 394 -6.51 17.61 16.36
C LEU A 394 -5.27 17.47 17.26
N PHE A 395 -5.45 16.93 18.47
CA PHE A 395 -4.36 16.43 19.31
C PHE A 395 -4.34 14.91 19.37
N ILE A 396 -3.17 14.30 19.10
CA ILE A 396 -2.97 12.85 19.16
C ILE A 396 -2.18 12.47 20.41
N PHE A 397 -2.79 11.67 21.29
CA PHE A 397 -2.16 11.09 22.47
C PHE A 397 -2.03 9.57 22.33
N THR A 398 -0.81 9.06 22.52
CA THR A 398 -0.52 7.61 22.40
C THR A 398 -0.30 6.91 23.72
N SER A 399 -0.29 7.63 24.83
CA SER A 399 -0.27 7.04 26.18
C SER A 399 -0.86 8.02 27.19
N PRO A 400 -1.32 7.52 28.37
CA PRO A 400 -1.69 8.37 29.50
C PRO A 400 -0.59 9.39 29.85
N SER A 401 0.67 8.96 29.86
CA SER A 401 1.80 9.80 30.20
C SER A 401 2.01 10.96 29.23
N THR A 402 1.78 10.77 27.92
CA THR A 402 1.88 11.87 26.94
C THR A 402 0.83 12.96 27.17
N PHE A 403 -0.38 12.58 27.61
CA PHE A 403 -1.44 13.53 27.91
C PHE A 403 -1.15 14.33 29.18
N GLU A 404 -0.82 13.67 30.28
CA GLU A 404 -0.49 14.36 31.54
C GLU A 404 0.75 15.26 31.39
N SER A 405 1.76 14.80 30.65
CA SER A 405 2.96 15.59 30.36
C SER A 405 2.63 16.83 29.54
N PHE A 406 1.75 16.71 28.53
CA PHE A 406 1.28 17.87 27.77
C PHE A 406 0.60 18.92 28.66
N LEU A 407 -0.31 18.49 29.55
CA LEU A 407 -0.98 19.39 30.51
C LEU A 407 0.02 20.10 31.42
N GLN A 408 1.05 19.38 31.88
CA GLN A 408 2.08 19.94 32.75
C GLN A 408 2.97 20.95 32.02
N ILE A 409 3.37 20.66 30.77
CA ILE A 409 4.21 21.54 29.95
C ILE A 409 3.47 22.83 29.62
N GLU A 410 2.22 22.73 29.12
CA GLU A 410 1.39 23.88 28.76
C GLU A 410 0.75 24.55 29.99
N LYS A 411 0.97 24.01 31.19
CA LYS A 411 0.42 24.48 32.47
C LYS A 411 -1.10 24.65 32.44
N ILE A 412 -1.79 23.68 31.84
CA ILE A 412 -3.24 23.69 31.68
C ILE A 412 -3.91 23.26 32.98
N SER A 413 -4.53 24.22 33.68
CA SER A 413 -5.27 23.97 34.92
C SER A 413 -6.67 23.41 34.70
N ASN A 414 -7.32 23.75 33.58
CA ASN A 414 -8.64 23.25 33.20
C ASN A 414 -8.59 22.58 31.80
N PRO A 415 -8.33 21.26 31.74
CA PRO A 415 -8.27 20.52 30.49
C PRO A 415 -9.57 20.57 29.68
N VAL A 416 -10.73 20.60 30.35
CA VAL A 416 -12.04 20.62 29.67
C VAL A 416 -12.18 21.88 28.82
N THR A 417 -11.89 23.05 29.40
CA THR A 417 -11.95 24.33 28.66
C THR A 417 -10.87 24.42 27.59
N TYR A 418 -9.69 23.86 27.83
CA TYR A 418 -8.62 23.88 26.83
C TYR A 418 -8.99 23.07 25.58
N PHE A 419 -9.50 21.85 25.77
CA PHE A 419 -9.83 20.92 24.69
C PHE A 419 -11.24 21.08 24.11
N SER A 420 -12.09 21.97 24.63
CA SER A 420 -13.46 22.16 24.12
C SER A 420 -13.54 22.62 22.67
N LYS A 421 -12.45 23.15 22.12
CA LYS A 421 -12.33 23.67 20.75
C LYS A 421 -11.49 22.79 19.82
N PHE A 422 -11.03 21.65 20.29
CA PHE A 422 -10.13 20.77 19.54
C PHE A 422 -10.71 19.36 19.50
N ASP A 423 -10.49 18.64 18.40
CA ASP A 423 -10.70 17.20 18.39
C ASP A 423 -9.54 16.52 19.15
N VAL A 424 -9.83 15.45 19.88
CA VAL A 424 -8.83 14.66 20.62
C VAL A 424 -8.84 13.21 20.17
N ALA A 425 -7.66 12.70 19.83
CA ALA A 425 -7.42 11.33 19.42
C ALA A 425 -6.64 10.56 20.48
N ALA A 426 -7.13 9.35 20.81
CA ALA A 426 -6.42 8.39 21.64
C ALA A 426 -6.08 7.13 20.83
N ILE A 427 -4.86 6.62 20.98
CA ILE A 427 -4.44 5.38 20.29
C ILE A 427 -5.23 4.13 20.73
N GLY A 428 -5.79 4.13 21.93
CA GLY A 428 -6.44 2.96 22.52
C GLY A 428 -7.09 3.23 23.89
N PRO A 429 -7.72 2.21 24.48
CA PRO A 429 -8.68 2.35 25.59
C PRO A 429 -8.04 2.90 26.87
N THR A 430 -6.83 2.47 27.23
CA THR A 430 -6.14 2.97 28.44
C THR A 430 -5.87 4.47 28.37
N THR A 431 -5.45 4.96 27.20
CA THR A 431 -5.22 6.40 26.96
C THR A 431 -6.54 7.16 26.98
N LYS A 432 -7.57 6.63 26.31
CA LYS A 432 -8.92 7.22 26.29
C LYS A 432 -9.47 7.40 27.71
N LEU A 433 -9.43 6.36 28.53
CA LEU A 433 -9.88 6.41 29.92
C LEU A 433 -9.12 7.46 30.75
N SER A 434 -7.80 7.61 30.53
CA SER A 434 -7.01 8.63 31.24
C SER A 434 -7.44 10.05 30.88
N ILE A 435 -7.75 10.30 29.61
CA ILE A 435 -8.22 11.59 29.11
C ILE A 435 -9.62 11.89 29.65
N GLU A 436 -10.53 10.91 29.57
CA GLU A 436 -11.92 11.05 30.01
C GLU A 436 -12.05 11.18 31.53
N LYS A 437 -11.11 10.65 32.32
CA LYS A 437 -11.02 10.91 33.78
C LYS A 437 -10.84 12.40 34.11
N LYS A 438 -10.20 13.16 33.22
CA LYS A 438 -10.10 14.63 33.31
C LYS A 438 -11.29 15.34 32.66
N LYS A 439 -12.35 14.59 32.32
CA LYS A 439 -13.58 15.05 31.66
C LYS A 439 -13.37 15.64 30.26
N VAL A 440 -12.27 15.29 29.60
CA VAL A 440 -12.02 15.67 28.20
C VAL A 440 -12.60 14.59 27.29
N THR A 441 -13.37 15.00 26.29
CA THR A 441 -13.96 14.08 25.30
C THR A 441 -12.88 13.58 24.34
N VAL A 442 -12.90 12.28 24.04
CA VAL A 442 -12.07 11.68 22.98
C VAL A 442 -12.92 11.45 21.75
N ASN A 443 -12.65 12.22 20.69
CA ASN A 443 -13.39 12.22 19.44
C ASN A 443 -13.02 11.03 18.54
N ILE A 444 -11.75 10.61 18.60
CA ILE A 444 -11.19 9.60 17.68
C ILE A 444 -10.44 8.53 18.47
N MET A 445 -10.82 7.27 18.26
CA MET A 445 -10.07 6.10 18.71
C MET A 445 -10.18 5.02 17.62
N PRO A 446 -9.06 4.43 17.18
CA PRO A 446 -9.11 3.39 16.15
C PRO A 446 -9.59 2.06 16.72
N ASP A 447 -10.12 1.21 15.84
CA ASP A 447 -10.54 -0.15 16.19
C ASP A 447 -9.32 -1.06 16.34
N GLU A 448 -8.29 -0.84 15.52
CA GLU A 448 -6.94 -1.40 15.70
C GLU A 448 -6.04 -0.39 16.43
N TYR A 449 -5.49 -0.75 17.59
CA TYR A 449 -4.69 0.14 18.44
C TYR A 449 -3.25 0.34 17.92
N THR A 450 -3.14 0.67 16.64
CA THR A 450 -1.90 0.88 15.88
C THR A 450 -1.88 2.31 15.32
N ILE A 451 -0.69 2.78 14.92
CA ILE A 451 -0.56 4.11 14.30
C ILE A 451 -1.30 4.15 12.97
N ASP A 452 -1.22 3.08 12.17
CA ASP A 452 -1.91 3.00 10.89
C ASP A 452 -3.43 2.98 11.07
N GLY A 453 -3.92 2.21 12.05
CA GLY A 453 -5.33 2.21 12.44
C GLY A 453 -5.79 3.60 12.87
N LEU A 454 -4.98 4.31 13.65
CA LEU A 454 -5.26 5.68 14.07
C LEU A 454 -5.33 6.65 12.89
N ILE A 455 -4.35 6.62 11.98
CA ILE A 455 -4.32 7.47 10.78
C ILE A 455 -5.57 7.20 9.93
N LYS A 456 -5.91 5.93 9.68
CA LYS A 456 -7.12 5.56 8.93
C LYS A 456 -8.39 6.11 9.58
N LYS A 457 -8.51 6.01 10.91
CA LYS A 457 -9.66 6.55 11.64
C LYS A 457 -9.75 8.08 11.56
N ILE A 458 -8.62 8.77 11.66
CA ILE A 458 -8.53 10.24 11.50
C ILE A 458 -8.96 10.66 10.10
N THR A 459 -8.44 9.98 9.07
CA THR A 459 -8.80 10.22 7.67
C THR A 459 -10.29 10.06 7.44
N ASN A 460 -10.90 8.99 7.94
CA ASN A 460 -12.34 8.78 7.81
C ASN A 460 -13.16 9.82 8.58
N TYR A 461 -12.70 10.21 9.77
CA TYR A 461 -13.37 11.20 10.61
C TYR A 461 -13.46 12.58 9.93
N TYR A 462 -12.37 13.04 9.32
CA TYR A 462 -12.36 14.31 8.60
C TYR A 462 -12.90 14.20 7.16
N GLY A 463 -12.78 13.03 6.53
CA GLY A 463 -13.35 12.78 5.20
C GLY A 463 -14.89 12.72 5.19
N ASN A 464 -15.51 12.22 6.26
CA ASN A 464 -16.96 12.11 6.38
C ASN A 464 -17.65 13.36 6.97
N LYS A 465 -16.89 14.28 7.58
CA LYS A 465 -17.39 15.61 8.00
C LYS A 465 -17.49 16.53 6.77
N LYS A 466 -18.36 16.23 5.79
CA LYS A 466 -18.78 17.25 4.81
C LYS A 466 -19.81 18.17 5.47
N LYS A 467 -19.48 19.45 5.54
CA LYS A 467 -20.44 20.56 5.68
C LYS A 467 -21.00 20.90 4.32
#